data_AF-A0A2N8M7F1-F1
#
_entry.id   AF-A0A2N8M7F1-F1
#
_cell.length_a   1.000
_cell.length_b   1.000
_cell.length_c   1.000
_cell.angle_alpha   90.00
_cell.angle_beta   90.00
_cell.angle_gamma   90.00
#
_symmetry.space_group_name_H-M   'P 1'
#
loop_
_entity.id
_entity.type
_entity.pdbx_description
1 polymer ?
#
loop_
_entity_poly.entity_id
_entity_poly.type
_entity_poly.pdbx_seq_one_letter_code
_entity_poly.pdbx_strand_id
1 'polypeptide(L)' 'CLSNKTALAMIFKLAEAAEKNWRRLDGHNQLPKIILGVRFTDGIEVVKPKAQAAAA' A
#
# COMPACT_ATOMS: atom_id res chain seq x y z
N CYS A 1 21.32 26.64 -9.45
CA CYS A 1 20.20 26.19 -8.60
C CYS A 1 18.93 26.04 -9.45
N LEU A 2 18.13 24.99 -9.20
CA LEU A 2 16.86 24.80 -9.89
C LEU A 2 15.76 25.67 -9.24
N SER A 3 14.92 26.33 -10.04
CA SER A 3 13.79 27.10 -9.50
C SER A 3 12.69 26.18 -8.94
N ASN A 4 11.92 26.65 -7.97
CA ASN A 4 10.79 25.89 -7.41
C ASN A 4 9.78 25.49 -8.50
N LYS A 5 9.48 26.40 -9.44
CA LYS A 5 8.60 26.14 -10.59
C LYS A 5 9.12 24.97 -11.46
N THR A 6 10.42 24.97 -11.75
CA THR A 6 11.03 23.90 -12.55
C THR A 6 11.08 22.57 -11.78
N ALA A 7 11.33 22.60 -10.48
CA ALA A 7 11.30 21.42 -9.63
C ALA A 7 9.91 20.77 -9.57
N LEU A 8 8.85 21.57 -9.37
CA LEU A 8 7.48 21.09 -9.38
C LEU A 8 7.09 20.48 -10.73
N ALA A 9 7.47 21.13 -11.83
CA ALA A 9 7.22 20.59 -13.17
C ALA A 9 7.91 19.24 -13.37
N MET A 10 9.15 19.08 -12.91
CA MET A 10 9.85 17.78 -12.96
C MET A 10 9.15 16.71 -12.11
N ILE A 11 8.78 17.04 -10.87
CA ILE A 11 8.07 16.10 -9.98
C ILE A 11 6.76 15.65 -10.61
N PHE A 12 6.00 16.58 -11.18
CA PHE A 12 4.75 16.26 -11.87
C PHE A 12 4.98 15.33 -13.07
N LYS A 13 5.98 15.61 -13.91
CA LYS A 13 6.32 14.74 -15.05
C LYS A 13 6.82 13.36 -14.63
N LEU A 14 7.55 13.27 -13.52
CA LEU A 14 7.96 11.99 -12.94
C LEU A 14 6.75 11.20 -12.42
N ALA A 15 5.80 11.85 -11.75
CA ALA A 15 4.56 11.21 -11.29
C ALA A 15 3.69 10.72 -12.44
N GLU A 16 3.47 11.54 -13.48
CA GLU A 16 2.74 11.14 -14.70
C GLU A 16 3.40 9.94 -15.42
N ALA A 17 4.73 9.90 -15.46
CA ALA A 17 5.46 8.78 -16.06
C ALA A 17 5.33 7.49 -15.23
N ALA A 18 5.36 7.60 -13.90
CA ALA A 18 5.20 6.48 -12.98
C ALA A 18 3.77 5.91 -13.04
N GLU A 19 2.75 6.76 -13.11
CA GLU A 19 1.33 6.39 -13.15
C GLU A 19 1.02 5.37 -14.26
N LYS A 20 1.64 5.53 -15.43
CA LYS A 20 1.46 4.61 -16.58
C LYS A 20 1.84 3.16 -16.29
N ASN A 21 2.67 2.93 -15.27
CA ASN A 21 3.13 1.61 -14.87
C ASN A 21 2.39 1.07 -13.63
N TRP A 22 1.50 1.87 -13.03
CA TRP A 22 0.73 1.42 -11.87
C TRP A 22 -0.39 0.50 -12.31
N ARG A 23 -0.37 -0.74 -11.79
CA ARG A 23 -1.50 -1.65 -11.90
C ARG A 23 -2.53 -1.31 -10.82
N ARG A 24 -3.82 -1.40 -11.16
CA ARG A 24 -4.89 -1.34 -10.15
C ARG A 24 -4.70 -2.43 -9.10
N LEU A 25 -4.90 -2.05 -7.83
CA LEU A 25 -4.84 -3.01 -6.74
C LEU A 25 -6.08 -3.90 -6.75
N ASP A 26 -5.87 -5.19 -6.92
CA ASP A 26 -6.90 -6.21 -6.75
C ASP A 26 -7.27 -6.31 -5.26
N GLY A 27 -8.56 -6.46 -4.95
CA GLY A 27 -9.01 -6.57 -3.56
C GLY A 27 -8.88 -5.27 -2.75
N HIS A 28 -9.23 -4.12 -3.35
CA HIS A 28 -9.22 -2.79 -2.71
C HIS A 28 -9.87 -2.73 -1.31
N ASN A 29 -10.83 -3.60 -0.99
CA ASN A 29 -11.44 -3.72 0.34
C ASN A 29 -10.43 -4.13 1.44
N GLN A 30 -9.26 -4.65 1.07
CA GLN A 30 -8.17 -4.99 2.01
C GLN A 30 -7.26 -3.79 2.30
N LEU A 31 -7.36 -2.68 1.54
CA LEU A 31 -6.54 -1.48 1.76
C LEU A 31 -6.56 -0.98 3.20
N PRO A 32 -7.72 -0.88 3.88
CA PRO A 32 -7.74 -0.47 5.28
C PRO A 32 -6.88 -1.36 6.18
N LYS A 33 -6.85 -2.68 5.93
CA LYS A 33 -6.03 -3.63 6.70
C LYS A 33 -4.54 -3.47 6.41
N ILE A 34 -4.19 -3.25 5.14
CA ILE A 34 -2.80 -2.99 4.73
C ILE A 34 -2.29 -1.70 5.40
N ILE A 35 -3.10 -0.63 5.41
CA ILE A 35 -2.77 0.64 6.07
C ILE A 35 -2.55 0.44 7.58
N LEU A 36 -3.33 -0.44 8.21
CA LEU A 36 -3.18 -0.81 9.62
C LEU A 36 -2.01 -1.78 9.89
N GLY A 37 -1.24 -2.17 8.86
CA GLY A 37 -0.08 -3.05 9.00
C GLY A 37 -0.42 -4.53 9.20
N VAL A 38 -1.64 -4.96 8.87
CA VAL A 38 -2.01 -6.38 8.88
C VAL A 38 -1.13 -7.14 7.89
N ARG A 39 -0.60 -8.29 8.32
CA ARG A 39 0.27 -9.13 7.49
C ARG A 39 -0.55 -10.03 6.58
N PHE A 40 -0.19 -10.02 5.31
CA PHE A 40 -0.70 -10.96 4.31
C PHE A 40 0.45 -11.85 3.84
N THR A 41 0.16 -13.11 3.57
CA THR A 41 1.07 -14.05 2.91
C THR A 41 0.33 -14.61 1.71
N ASP A 42 0.91 -14.46 0.52
CA ASP A 42 0.28 -14.85 -0.77
C ASP A 42 -1.14 -14.29 -0.97
N GLY A 43 -1.40 -13.07 -0.47
CA GLY A 43 -2.70 -12.40 -0.56
C GLY A 43 -3.73 -12.84 0.49
N ILE A 44 -3.38 -13.76 1.38
CA ILE A 44 -4.24 -14.25 2.47
C ILE A 44 -3.80 -13.59 3.77
N GLU A 45 -4.75 -13.03 4.51
CA GLU A 45 -4.50 -12.45 5.83
C GLU A 45 -3.98 -13.53 6.79
N VAL A 46 -2.83 -13.27 7.42
CA VAL A 46 -2.25 -14.18 8.42
C VAL A 46 -2.97 -13.98 9.74
N VAL A 47 -4.02 -14.77 9.97
CA VAL A 47 -4.69 -14.83 11.26
C VAL A 47 -3.79 -15.60 12.22
N LYS A 48 -3.19 -14.90 13.20
CA LYS A 48 -2.57 -15.59 14.33
C LYS A 48 -3.67 -16.36 15.06
N PRO A 49 -3.50 -17.66 15.36
CA PRO A 49 -4.41 -18.35 16.24
C PRO A 49 -4.48 -17.52 17.53
N LYS A 50 -5.68 -17.03 17.85
CA LYS A 50 -5.92 -16.47 19.18
C LYS A 50 -5.63 -17.64 20.11
N ALA A 51 -4.62 -17.53 20.98
CA ALA A 51 -4.34 -18.57 21.97
C ALA A 51 -5.68 -18.88 22.64
N GLN A 52 -6.19 -20.09 22.36
CA GLN A 52 -7.46 -20.53 22.88
C GLN A 52 -7.27 -20.53 24.38
N ALA A 53 -7.90 -19.57 25.07
CA ALA A 53 -7.92 -19.56 26.52
C ALA A 53 -8.43 -20.95 26.92
N ALA A 54 -7.55 -21.71 27.54
CA ALA A 54 -7.84 -23.06 27.97
C ALA A 54 -9.14 -23.05 28.80
N ALA A 55 -9.93 -24.10 28.59
CA ALA A 55 -11.18 -24.36 29.28
C ALA A 55 -11.12 -24.06 30.78
N ALA A 56 -12.22 -23.50 31.29
CA ALA A 56 -12.60 -23.57 32.69
C ALA A 56 -13.82 -24.49 32.79
#